data_AF-R5IMV5-F1
#
_entry.id   AF-R5IMV5-F1
#
_cell.length_a   1.000
_cell.length_b   1.000
_cell.length_c   1.000
_cell.angle_alpha   90.00
_cell.angle_beta   90.00
_cell.angle_gamma   90.00
#
_symmetry.space_group_name_H-M   'P 1'
#
loop_
_entity.id
_entity.type
_entity.pdbx_description
1 polymer ?
#
loop_
_entity_poly.entity_id
_entity_poly.type
_entity_poly.pdbx_seq_one_letter_code
_entity_poly.pdbx_strand_id
1 'polypeptide(L)' 'MKQYFYNERTHRLHIKGYCKESKILPYHVRWFDTYDEALAFDGRCVGLCRSCAKHENKLRKEET' A
#
# COMPACT_ATOMS: atom_id res chain seq x y z
N MET A 1 10.68 -9.90 -1.94
CA MET A 1 9.68 -10.21 -0.88
C MET A 1 8.55 -9.22 -1.08
N LYS A 2 7.35 -9.69 -1.41
CA LYS A 2 6.20 -8.81 -1.71
C LYS A 2 5.78 -8.03 -0.47
N GLN A 3 6.02 -6.73 -0.48
CA GLN A 3 5.77 -5.81 0.64
C GLN A 3 4.43 -5.09 0.52
N TYR A 4 3.91 -4.95 -0.70
CA TYR A 4 2.72 -4.14 -0.98
C TYR A 4 1.52 -5.03 -1.31
N PHE A 5 0.35 -4.65 -0.80
CA PHE A 5 -0.91 -5.26 -1.19
C PHE A 5 -1.94 -4.20 -1.56
N TYR A 6 -2.55 -4.37 -2.71
CA TYR A 6 -3.60 -3.50 -3.24
C TYR A 6 -4.95 -4.10 -2.92
N ASN A 7 -5.83 -3.30 -2.33
CA ASN A 7 -7.19 -3.70 -2.02
C ASN A 7 -8.10 -3.24 -3.16
N GLU A 8 -8.56 -4.19 -3.99
CA GLU A 8 -9.40 -3.89 -5.16
C GLU A 8 -10.76 -3.29 -4.75
N ARG A 9 -11.24 -3.56 -3.53
CA ARG A 9 -12.51 -3.01 -3.05
C ARG A 9 -12.42 -1.53 -2.70
N THR A 10 -11.27 -1.08 -2.16
CA THR A 10 -11.09 0.30 -1.70
C THR A 10 -10.23 1.14 -2.64
N HIS A 11 -9.64 0.51 -3.66
CA HIS A 11 -8.66 1.10 -4.57
C HIS A 11 -7.50 1.75 -3.81
N ARG A 12 -7.02 1.09 -2.75
CA ARG A 12 -5.91 1.60 -1.93
C ARG A 12 -4.77 0.60 -1.86
N LEU A 13 -3.56 1.15 -1.85
CA LEU A 13 -2.36 0.36 -1.59
C LEU A 13 -2.02 0.37 -0.11
N HIS A 14 -1.59 -0.78 0.38
CA HIS A 14 -1.21 -0.99 1.76
C HIS A 14 0.15 -1.68 1.82
N ILE A 15 0.85 -1.48 2.93
CA ILE A 15 2.14 -2.12 3.21
C ILE A 15 1.91 -3.22 4.23
N LYS A 16 2.46 -4.41 3.96
CA LYS A 16 2.35 -5.59 4.81
C LYS A 16 2.89 -5.28 6.21
N GLY A 17 2.08 -5.52 7.24
CA GLY A 17 2.47 -5.33 8.65
C GLY A 17 2.23 -3.92 9.22
N TYR A 18 1.96 -2.92 8.38
CA TYR A 18 1.85 -1.52 8.84
C TYR A 18 0.42 -1.02 9.07
N CYS A 19 -0.60 -1.73 8.58
CA CYS A 19 -1.99 -1.28 8.67
C CYS A 19 -2.88 -2.29 9.42
N LYS A 20 -3.98 -1.84 10.02
CA LYS A 20 -5.00 -2.74 10.57
C LYS A 20 -5.58 -3.66 9.48
N GLU A 21 -5.75 -3.13 8.27
CA GLU A 21 -6.16 -3.89 7.07
C GLU A 21 -5.10 -4.93 6.64
N SER A 22 -3.85 -4.82 7.09
CA SER A 22 -2.84 -5.88 6.84
C SER A 22 -2.92 -7.02 7.86
N LYS A 23 -3.67 -6.85 8.96
CA LYS A 23 -3.91 -7.93 9.95
C LYS A 23 -5.09 -8.82 9.54
N ILE A 24 -6.09 -8.26 8.87
CA ILE A 24 -7.26 -8.98 8.35
C ILE A 24 -7.30 -8.70 6.85
N LEU A 25 -6.70 -9.60 6.07
CA LEU A 25 -6.62 -9.45 4.62
C LEU A 25 -8.03 -9.57 4.02
N PRO A 26 -8.52 -8.57 3.27
CA PRO A 26 -9.76 -8.71 2.51
C PRO A 26 -9.60 -9.75 1.40
N TYR A 27 -10.71 -10.37 0.99
CA TYR A 27 -10.72 -11.46 0.00
C TYR A 27 -10.19 -11.04 -1.39
N HIS A 28 -10.27 -9.75 -1.73
CA HIS A 28 -9.85 -9.19 -3.02
C HIS A 28 -8.61 -8.32 -2.86
N VAL A 29 -7.46 -8.97 -2.62
CA VAL A 29 -6.15 -8.30 -2.55
C VAL A 29 -5.18 -8.83 -3.59
N ARG A 30 -4.46 -7.91 -4.25
CA ARG A 30 -3.29 -8.25 -5.08
C ARG A 30 -2.01 -7.89 -4.38
N TRP A 31 -0.99 -8.72 -4.56
CA TRP A 31 0.32 -8.52 -3.98
C TRP A 31 1.30 -8.03 -5.03
N PHE A 32 2.06 -7.00 -4.68
CA PHE A 32 3.06 -6.38 -5.52
C PHE A 32 4.41 -6.35 -4.81
N ASP A 33 5.49 -6.43 -5.59
CA ASP A 33 6.84 -6.30 -5.06
C ASP A 33 7.23 -4.81 -4.92
N THR A 34 6.74 -3.96 -5.83
CA THR A 34 7.06 -2.52 -5.86
C THR A 34 5.82 -1.61 -5.86
N TYR A 35 6.00 -0.34 -5.50
CA TYR A 35 4.96 0.69 -5.59
C TYR A 35 4.58 0.98 -7.06
N ASP A 36 5.57 0.99 -7.96
CA ASP A 36 5.36 1.28 -9.38
C ASP A 36 4.54 0.20 -10.09
N GLU A 37 4.73 -1.07 -9.76
CA GLU A 37 3.87 -2.15 -10.27
C GLU A 37 2.40 -1.95 -9.87
N ALA A 38 2.17 -1.54 -8.62
CA ALA A 38 0.82 -1.27 -8.13
C ALA A 38 0.21 -0.05 -8.83
N LEU A 39 0.99 1.02 -9.05
CA LEU A 39 0.57 2.19 -9.82
C LEU A 39 0.22 1.85 -11.27
N ALA A 40 1.04 1.04 -11.93
CA ALA A 40 0.83 0.61 -13.31
C ALA A 40 -0.45 -0.23 -13.47
N PHE A 41 -0.85 -0.96 -12.42
CA PHE A 41 -2.04 -1.81 -12.44
C PHE A 41 -3.37 -1.04 -12.44
N ASP A 42 -3.53 -0.01 -11.59
CA ASP A 42 -4.79 0.76 -11.50
C ASP A 42 -4.84 1.92 -12.52
N GLY A 43 -3.69 2.31 -13.08
CA GLY A 43 -3.58 3.34 -14.13
C GLY A 43 -3.95 4.77 -13.71
N ARG A 44 -4.51 4.98 -12.52
CA ARG A 44 -4.80 6.28 -11.90
C ARG A 44 -4.39 6.25 -10.43
N CYS A 45 -3.63 7.27 -10.01
CA CYS A 45 -3.17 7.58 -8.65
C CYS A 45 -3.58 6.57 -7.56
N VAL A 46 -2.84 5.47 -7.47
CA VAL A 46 -3.02 4.50 -6.39
C VAL A 46 -2.58 5.14 -5.09
N GLY A 47 -3.55 5.64 -4.33
CA GLY A 47 -3.32 6.26 -3.04
C GLY A 47 -2.97 5.21 -2.00
N LEU A 48 -1.83 5.40 -1.32
CA LEU A 48 -1.54 4.65 -0.12
C LEU A 48 -2.64 4.87 0.92
N CYS A 49 -2.91 3.83 1.69
CA CYS A 49 -3.78 3.90 2.85
C CYS A 49 -3.31 5.03 3.78
N ARG A 50 -4.21 5.81 4.38
CA ARG A 50 -3.85 6.99 5.20
C ARG A 50 -2.82 6.67 6.29
N SER A 51 -2.91 5.50 6.91
CA SER A 51 -1.93 5.02 7.90
C SER A 51 -0.56 4.71 7.28
N CYS A 52 -0.56 4.06 6.12
CA CYS A 52 0.61 3.69 5.34
C CYS A 52 1.32 4.94 4.81
N ALA A 53 0.55 5.87 4.23
CA ALA A 53 1.02 7.17 3.74
C ALA A 53 1.60 8.05 4.86
N LYS A 54 1.02 8.01 6.07
CA LYS A 54 1.56 8.71 7.24
C LYS A 54 2.89 8.10 7.70
N HIS A 55 3.02 6.78 7.62
CA HIS A 55 4.26 6.09 7.96
C HIS A 55 5.37 6.40 6.94
N GLU A 56 5.07 6.28 5.65
CA GLU A 56 6.02 6.62 4.58
C GLU A 56 6.46 8.09 4.64
N ASN A 57 5.53 9.02 4.85
CA ASN A 57 5.90 10.43 5.04
C ASN A 57 6.74 10.68 6.29
N LYS A 58 6.62 9.83 7.33
CA LYS A 58 7.48 9.95 8.51
C LYS A 58 8.90 9.47 8.19
N LEU A 59 9.03 8.31 7.56
CA LEU A 59 10.30 7.77 7.09
C LEU A 59 11.02 8.78 6.18
N ARG A 60 10.32 9.33 5.19
CA ARG A 60 10.89 10.30 4.24
C ARG A 60 11.31 11.63 4.90
N LYS A 61 10.75 11.98 6.05
CA LYS A 61 11.13 13.18 6.82
C LYS A 61 12.27 12.93 7.79
N GLU A 62 12.55 11.69 8.15
CA GLU A 62 13.69 11.32 9.01
C GLU A 62 15.00 11.18 8.21
N GLU A 63 14.93 11.19 6.86
CA GLU A 63 16.09 11.18 5.96
C GLU A 63 16.54 12.58 5.49
N THR A 64 16.01 13.68 6.06
CA THR A 64 16.41 15.07 5.77
C THR A 64 16.96 15.75 7.01
#